data_AF-A0A953JCM5-F1
#
_entry.id   AF-A0A953JCM5-F1
#
_cell.length_a   1.000
_cell.length_b   1.000
_cell.length_c   1.000
_cell.angle_alpha   90.00
_cell.angle_beta   90.00
_cell.angle_gamma   90.00
#
_symmetry.space_group_name_H-M   'P 1'
#
loop_
_entity.id
_entity.type
_entity.pdbx_description
1 polymer ?
#
loop_
_entity_poly.entity_id
_entity_poly.type
_entity_poly.pdbx_seq_one_letter_code
_entity_poly.pdbx_strand_id
1 'polypeptide(L)' 'MTATKLKRLEENIGSVEVELTREDLLEIDDAAAKISVHGDRYPEHLKRMAGR' A
#
# COMPACT_ATOMS: atom_id res chain seq x y z
N MET A 1 0.14 -3.22 11.15
CA MET A 1 0.35 -4.48 11.91
C MET A 1 -0.35 -5.60 11.14
N THR A 2 0.22 -5.97 10.00
CA THR A 2 1.06 -7.17 9.73
C THR A 2 0.24 -8.46 9.57
N ALA A 3 0.36 -9.04 8.39
CA ALA A 3 -0.31 -10.27 7.96
C ALA A 3 0.26 -11.50 8.69
N THR A 4 -0.18 -11.72 9.92
CA THR A 4 0.17 -12.92 10.72
C THR A 4 -0.73 -14.13 10.45
N LYS A 5 -1.73 -13.99 9.56
CA LYS A 5 -2.66 -15.06 9.20
C LYS A 5 -2.22 -15.67 7.89
N LEU A 6 -1.90 -16.97 7.88
CA LEU A 6 -1.48 -17.74 6.70
C LEU A 6 -2.41 -17.50 5.48
N LYS A 7 -3.72 -17.50 5.71
CA LYS A 7 -4.73 -17.20 4.68
C LYS A 7 -4.55 -15.83 4.00
N ARG A 8 -4.11 -14.80 4.74
CA ARG A 8 -3.85 -13.46 4.19
C ARG A 8 -2.53 -13.39 3.43
N LEU A 9 -1.58 -14.26 3.76
CA LEU A 9 -0.36 -14.40 2.97
C LEU A 9 -0.67 -15.03 1.60
N GLU A 10 -1.48 -16.08 1.57
CA GLU A 10 -1.93 -16.74 0.33
C GLU A 10 -2.70 -15.77 -0.57
N GLU A 11 -3.63 -14.99 0.00
CA GLU A 11 -4.38 -13.94 -0.69
C GLU A 11 -3.45 -12.87 -1.29
N ASN A 12 -2.46 -12.41 -0.52
CA ASN A 12 -1.48 -11.42 -1.00
C ASN A 12 -0.61 -11.96 -2.13
N ILE A 13 -0.21 -13.24 -2.06
CA ILE A 13 0.58 -13.87 -3.13
C ILE A 13 -0.26 -13.95 -4.40
N GLY A 14 -1.55 -14.28 -4.31
CA GLY A 14 -2.45 -14.31 -5.46
C GLY A 14 -2.68 -12.95 -6.14
N SER A 15 -2.35 -11.83 -5.50
CA SER A 15 -2.50 -10.50 -6.10
C SER A 15 -1.66 -10.29 -7.37
N VAL A 16 -0.59 -11.08 -7.57
CA VAL A 16 0.26 -11.00 -8.77
C VAL A 16 -0.43 -11.49 -10.04
N GLU A 17 -1.50 -12.27 -9.90
CA GLU A 17 -2.30 -12.79 -11.03
C GLU A 17 -3.44 -11.84 -11.41
N VAL A 18 -3.63 -10.75 -10.66
CA VAL A 18 -4.66 -9.75 -10.96
C VAL A 18 -4.14 -8.81 -12.04
N GLU A 19 -4.76 -8.85 -13.21
CA GLU A 19 -4.53 -7.88 -14.27
C GLU A 19 -5.45 -6.67 -14.06
N LEU A 20 -4.87 -5.47 -14.11
CA LEU A 20 -5.60 -4.21 -14.06
C LEU A 20 -5.61 -3.58 -15.45
N THR A 21 -6.78 -3.17 -15.90
CA THR A 21 -6.92 -2.34 -17.10
C THR A 21 -6.46 -0.91 -16.83
N ARG A 22 -6.34 -0.11 -17.90
CA ARG A 22 -5.98 1.30 -17.76
C ARG A 22 -7.05 2.06 -16.97
N GLU A 23 -8.30 1.72 -17.20
CA GLU A 23 -9.46 2.30 -16.55
C GLU A 23 -9.46 1.99 -15.05
N ASP A 24 -9.15 0.74 -14.67
CA ASP A 24 -9.04 0.34 -13.25
C ASP A 24 -7.95 1.16 -12.53
N LEU A 25 -6.79 1.35 -13.17
CA LEU A 25 -5.70 2.15 -12.61
C LEU A 25 -6.10 3.61 -12.40
N LEU A 26 -6.85 4.20 -13.33
CA LEU A 26 -7.34 5.58 -13.21
C LEU A 26 -8.34 5.71 -12.07
N GLU A 27 -9.26 4.76 -11.92
CA GLU A 27 -10.23 4.77 -10.82
C GLU A 27 -9.53 4.64 -9.46
N ILE A 28 -8.53 3.75 -9.37
CA ILE A 28 -7.72 3.59 -8.15
C ILE A 28 -6.99 4.89 -7.80
N ASP A 29 -6.37 5.56 -8.77
CA ASP A 29 -5.65 6.82 -8.55
C ASP A 29 -6.58 7.96 -8.09
N ASP A 30 -7.72 8.12 -8.77
CA ASP A 30 -8.74 9.11 -8.42
C ASP A 30 -9.32 8.88 -7.02
N ALA A 31 -9.51 7.62 -6.63
CA ALA A 31 -9.96 7.26 -5.30
C ALA A 31 -8.87 7.50 -4.25
N ALA A 32 -7.63 7.10 -4.54
CA ALA A 32 -6.49 7.24 -3.63
C ALA A 32 -6.13 8.71 -3.37
N ALA A 33 -6.22 9.58 -4.37
CA ALA A 33 -5.94 11.02 -4.25
C ALA A 33 -6.86 11.74 -3.24
N LYS A 34 -8.03 11.17 -2.95
CA LYS A 34 -9.00 11.72 -1.98
C LYS A 34 -8.70 11.31 -0.54
N ILE A 35 -7.75 10.38 -0.33
CA ILE A 35 -7.42 9.85 0.99
C ILE A 35 -6.43 10.79 1.69
N SER A 36 -6.85 11.38 2.81
CA SER A 36 -5.96 12.12 3.71
C SER A 36 -5.06 11.14 4.46
N VAL A 37 -3.77 11.14 4.14
CA VAL A 37 -2.78 10.32 4.85
C VAL A 37 -2.47 10.96 6.20
N HIS A 38 -2.89 10.29 7.29
CA HIS A 38 -2.62 10.73 8.65
C HIS A 38 -1.38 10.03 9.22
N GLY A 39 -0.46 10.83 9.77
CA GLY A 39 0.79 10.37 10.36
C GLY A 39 1.98 10.54 9.42
N ASP A 40 3.17 10.61 10.01
CA ASP A 40 4.41 10.72 9.25
C ASP A 40 4.75 9.39 8.56
N ARG A 41 5.22 9.45 7.31
CA ARG A 41 5.69 8.28 6.54
C ARG A 41 6.72 7.45 7.32
N TYR A 42 7.48 8.11 8.19
CA TYR A 42 8.37 7.47 9.15
C TYR A 42 8.09 7.99 10.55
N PRO A 43 8.02 7.11 11.56
CA PRO A 43 8.14 7.51 12.95
C PRO A 43 9.36 8.42 13.15
N GLU A 44 9.26 9.40 14.05
CA GLU A 44 10.33 10.39 14.33
C GLU A 44 11.73 9.77 14.51
N HIS A 45 11.81 8.56 15.09
CA HIS A 45 13.07 7.85 15.30
C HIS A 45 13.71 7.26 14.02
N LEU A 46 12.94 7.09 12.93
CA LEU A 46 13.40 6.56 11.64
C LEU A 46 13.63 7.64 10.58
N LYS A 47 13.09 8.86 10.75
CA LYS A 47 13.31 10.00 9.83
C LYS A 47 14.80 10.33 9.62
N ARG A 48 15.67 10.06 10.61
CA ARG A 48 17.13 10.33 10.52
C ARG A 48 17.91 9.43 9.57
N MET A 49 17.36 8.28 9.15
CA MET A 49 18.04 7.34 8.25
C MET A 49 17.57 7.40 6.80
N ALA A 50 16.39 8.00 6.54
CA ALA A 50 15.80 8.08 5.21
C ALA A 50 16.38 9.21 4.33
N GLY A 51 17.39 9.94 4.83
CA GLY A 51 18.03 11.07 4.15
C GLY A 51 19.49 10.83 3.75
N ARG A 52 19.90 9.57 3.50
CA ARG A 52 21.23 9.24 3.00
C ARG A 52 21.17 8.49 1.68
#